data_AF-B7QM59-F1
#
_entry.id   AF-B7QM59-F1
#
_cell.length_a   1.000
_cell.length_b   1.000
_cell.length_c   1.000
_cell.angle_alpha   90.00
_cell.angle_beta   90.00
_cell.angle_gamma   90.00
#
_symmetry.space_group_name_H-M   'P 1'
#
loop_
_entity.id
_entity.type
_entity.pdbx_description
1 polymer ?
#
loop_
_entity_poly.entity_id
_entity_poly.type
_entity_poly.pdbx_seq_one_letter_code
_entity_poly.pdbx_strand_id
1 'polypeptide(L)'
;LPTGQQPVAAHASFFGEFEYERASECESETSDDLLLYDPLDGSECESFVNGDEVEEPLYEVNLEKLPSEDRSDEVAPSLGTKLAHWAINTNTPASHLTQLLKLLHLHHKDLPIDARTLLKTLRTTEVAQMGSGLYHYFGVAAGLMAEASGGLLPSGCSTLSVSINVDGHPISRSSRKQFWPVLVLVKESRGQNPFV
;
A
#
# COMPACT_ATOMS: atom_id res chain seq x y z
N LEU A 1 37.69 32.46 23.47
CA LEU A 1 38.08 31.24 22.73
C LEU A 1 38.10 30.09 23.73
N PRO A 2 37.44 28.95 23.43
CA PRO A 2 36.03 28.79 23.77
C PRO A 2 35.76 27.94 25.02
N THR A 3 34.64 28.28 25.63
CA THR A 3 33.90 27.67 26.74
C THR A 3 33.41 26.27 26.33
N GLY A 4 33.85 25.24 27.06
CA GLY A 4 33.34 23.87 26.92
C GLY A 4 32.01 23.73 27.66
N GLN A 5 30.89 23.73 26.93
CA GLN A 5 29.58 23.33 27.43
C GLN A 5 29.50 21.80 27.43
N GLN A 6 29.37 21.21 28.63
CA GLN A 6 28.87 19.85 28.81
C GLN A 6 27.36 19.83 28.47
N PRO A 7 26.84 18.80 27.78
CA PRO A 7 25.41 18.64 27.62
C PRO A 7 24.80 18.09 28.92
N VAL A 8 23.81 18.83 29.41
CA VAL A 8 22.90 18.47 30.51
C VAL A 8 22.07 17.26 30.09
N ALA A 9 22.27 16.12 30.74
CA ALA A 9 21.43 14.95 30.60
C ALA A 9 20.09 15.20 31.31
N ALA A 10 19.02 15.41 30.54
CA ALA A 10 17.67 15.44 31.05
C ALA A 10 17.21 14.01 31.34
N HIS A 11 17.06 13.73 32.62
CA HIS A 11 16.57 12.49 33.21
C HIS A 11 15.04 12.40 32.97
N ALA A 12 14.59 11.52 32.09
CA ALA A 12 13.17 11.19 31.94
C ALA A 12 12.90 9.86 32.64
N SER A 13 12.66 9.93 33.95
CA SER A 13 12.14 8.82 34.75
C SER A 13 10.62 8.89 34.73
N PHE A 14 9.98 8.08 33.89
CA PHE A 14 8.56 7.76 34.06
C PHE A 14 8.26 6.48 33.29
N PHE A 15 8.03 5.38 33.99
CA PHE A 15 6.92 4.45 33.72
C PHE A 15 6.88 3.43 34.87
N GLY A 16 5.71 3.37 35.52
CA GLY A 16 5.42 2.42 36.59
C GLY A 16 5.23 1.01 36.04
N GLU A 17 5.51 0.05 36.92
CA GLU A 17 5.27 -1.38 36.72
C GLU A 17 3.78 -1.64 36.45
N PHE A 18 3.47 -2.42 35.41
CA PHE A 18 2.16 -3.03 35.21
C PHE A 18 2.34 -4.55 35.20
N GLU A 19 1.72 -5.21 36.17
CA GLU A 19 1.64 -6.67 36.29
C GLU A 19 0.80 -7.26 35.14
N TYR A 20 1.28 -8.38 34.60
CA TYR A 20 0.67 -9.12 33.50
C TYR A 20 -0.05 -10.35 34.06
N GLU A 21 -1.39 -10.35 34.07
CA GLU A 21 -2.17 -11.56 34.33
C GLU A 21 -2.44 -12.33 33.03
N ARG A 22 -2.17 -13.63 33.10
CA ARG A 22 -2.14 -14.59 31.99
C ARG A 22 -3.53 -15.19 31.78
N ALA A 23 -4.15 -14.96 30.62
CA ALA A 23 -5.39 -15.66 30.23
C ALA A 23 -5.07 -16.94 29.43
N SER A 24 -5.84 -17.98 29.75
CA SER A 24 -5.73 -19.40 29.36
C SER A 24 -6.09 -19.66 27.89
N GLU A 25 -5.42 -20.67 27.30
CA GLU A 25 -5.68 -21.26 25.98
C GLU A 25 -7.03 -21.95 25.87
N CYS A 26 -7.59 -21.95 24.65
CA CYS A 26 -8.45 -23.02 24.11
C CYS A 26 -8.13 -23.19 22.63
N GLU A 27 -7.68 -24.39 22.25
CA GLU A 27 -7.36 -24.81 20.89
C GLU A 27 -8.59 -25.41 20.19
N SER A 28 -8.64 -25.29 18.86
CA SER A 28 -9.33 -26.26 18.01
C SER A 28 -8.71 -26.28 16.60
N GLU A 29 -8.05 -27.39 16.29
CA GLU A 29 -7.77 -27.92 14.94
C GLU A 29 -9.13 -28.40 14.33
N THR A 30 -9.38 -28.65 13.05
CA THR A 30 -8.60 -29.27 11.96
C THR A 30 -9.28 -29.01 10.60
N SER A 31 -8.55 -29.36 9.54
CA SER A 31 -9.01 -30.06 8.32
C SER A 31 -8.97 -29.28 7.01
N ASP A 32 -7.92 -29.64 6.27
CA ASP A 32 -7.67 -29.46 4.85
C ASP A 32 -8.78 -30.04 3.97
N ASP A 33 -9.13 -29.34 2.89
CA ASP A 33 -9.70 -29.96 1.69
C ASP A 33 -9.12 -29.31 0.43
N LEU A 34 -8.36 -30.13 -0.29
CA LEU A 34 -7.70 -29.83 -1.55
C LEU A 34 -8.71 -29.98 -2.70
N LEU A 35 -9.07 -28.87 -3.37
CA LEU A 35 -9.84 -28.95 -4.61
C LEU A 35 -8.90 -29.22 -5.80
N LEU A 36 -8.89 -30.48 -6.21
CA LEU A 36 -8.34 -30.97 -7.47
C LEU A 36 -9.21 -30.44 -8.62
N TYR A 37 -8.58 -29.83 -9.62
CA TYR A 37 -9.18 -29.35 -10.86
C TYR A 37 -9.35 -30.53 -11.82
N ASP A 38 -10.55 -30.75 -12.35
CA ASP A 38 -10.78 -31.68 -13.46
C ASP A 38 -11.17 -30.94 -14.75
N PRO A 39 -10.70 -31.37 -15.95
CA PRO A 39 -10.75 -30.61 -17.18
C PRO A 39 -11.93 -30.98 -18.10
N LEU A 40 -12.48 -29.95 -18.74
CA LEU A 40 -13.05 -29.85 -20.10
C LEU A 40 -13.64 -31.12 -20.77
N ASP A 41 -14.97 -31.11 -20.90
CA ASP A 41 -15.76 -31.73 -21.98
C ASP A 41 -16.38 -30.52 -22.73
N GLY A 42 -16.17 -30.24 -24.01
CA GLY A 42 -16.26 -31.14 -25.15
C GLY A 42 -17.55 -30.81 -25.92
N SER A 43 -17.56 -29.75 -26.73
CA SER A 43 -18.51 -29.67 -27.85
C SER A 43 -17.93 -28.84 -28.99
N GLU A 44 -17.66 -29.54 -30.08
CA GLU A 44 -17.31 -29.04 -31.40
C GLU A 44 -18.47 -28.24 -32.01
N CYS A 45 -18.17 -27.16 -32.72
CA CYS A 45 -19.02 -26.69 -33.81
C CYS A 45 -18.16 -26.52 -35.06
N GLU A 46 -18.57 -27.25 -36.10
CA GLU A 46 -17.83 -27.44 -37.32
C GLU A 46 -17.88 -26.24 -38.27
N SER A 47 -16.80 -26.15 -39.04
CA SER A 47 -16.64 -25.67 -40.43
C SER A 47 -17.73 -24.79 -41.06
N PHE A 48 -17.28 -23.67 -41.64
CA PHE A 48 -17.59 -23.36 -43.04
C PHE A 48 -16.35 -22.71 -43.68
N VAL A 49 -15.70 -23.46 -44.57
CA VAL A 49 -14.86 -22.89 -45.61
C VAL A 49 -15.76 -22.52 -46.78
N ASN A 50 -15.68 -21.27 -47.22
CA ASN A 50 -15.68 -20.95 -48.63
C ASN A 50 -14.79 -19.72 -48.79
N GLY A 51 -13.76 -19.88 -49.62
CA GLY A 51 -12.91 -18.80 -50.04
C GLY A 51 -13.65 -17.90 -51.00
N ASP A 52 -13.36 -16.61 -50.89
CA ASP A 52 -13.46 -15.68 -52.00
C ASP A 52 -12.15 -14.88 -52.00
N GLU A 53 -11.49 -14.89 -53.15
CA GLU A 53 -10.33 -14.08 -53.46
C GLU A 53 -10.75 -12.61 -53.41
N VAL A 54 -10.21 -11.85 -52.46
CA VAL A 54 -10.28 -10.39 -52.45
C VAL A 54 -8.88 -9.86 -52.76
N GLU A 55 -8.68 -9.45 -54.02
CA GLU A 55 -7.54 -8.62 -54.39
C GLU A 55 -7.65 -7.26 -53.66
N GLU A 56 -6.70 -6.99 -52.79
CA GLU A 56 -6.50 -5.70 -52.13
C GLU A 56 -6.00 -4.68 -53.17
N PRO A 57 -6.72 -3.57 -53.43
CA PRO A 57 -6.17 -2.49 -54.24
C PRO A 57 -5.18 -1.69 -53.37
N LEU A 58 -3.92 -1.64 -53.81
CA LEU A 58 -2.89 -0.78 -53.22
C LEU A 58 -3.35 0.68 -53.27
N TYR A 59 -3.65 1.26 -52.11
CA TYR A 59 -3.86 2.70 -51.99
C TYR A 59 -2.49 3.39 -51.93
N GLU A 60 -2.18 4.21 -52.94
CA GLU A 60 -1.03 5.10 -52.88
C GLU A 60 -1.23 6.14 -51.77
N VAL A 61 -0.41 6.09 -50.74
CA VAL A 61 -0.37 7.12 -49.68
C VAL A 61 0.28 8.36 -50.26
N ASN A 62 -0.53 9.37 -50.60
CA ASN A 62 -0.03 10.69 -50.94
C ASN A 62 0.58 11.34 -49.67
N LEU A 63 1.91 11.34 -49.59
CA LEU A 63 2.70 11.83 -48.45
C LEU A 63 2.91 13.35 -48.51
N GLU A 64 1.84 14.12 -48.65
CA GLU A 64 1.90 15.58 -48.59
C GLU A 64 1.18 16.16 -47.37
N LYS A 65 1.98 16.33 -46.32
CA LYS A 65 2.07 17.55 -45.49
C LYS A 65 0.83 17.99 -44.70
N LEU A 66 0.84 17.68 -43.40
CA LEU A 66 0.08 18.40 -42.37
C LEU A 66 0.97 18.74 -41.16
N PRO A 67 0.63 19.81 -40.43
CA PRO A 67 1.59 20.77 -39.87
C PRO A 67 2.30 20.26 -38.61
N SER A 68 3.47 20.82 -38.35
CA SER A 68 4.18 20.71 -37.09
C SER A 68 3.35 21.33 -35.96
N GLU A 69 2.47 20.54 -35.38
CA GLU A 69 1.92 20.80 -34.06
C GLU A 69 2.97 20.42 -33.02
N ASP A 70 3.33 21.40 -32.22
CA ASP A 70 4.15 21.28 -31.02
C ASP A 70 3.48 20.29 -30.06
N ARG A 71 3.80 18.99 -30.22
CA ARG A 71 3.38 17.94 -29.31
C ARG A 71 4.26 18.02 -28.08
N SER A 72 3.75 18.64 -27.02
CA SER A 72 4.03 18.11 -25.69
C SER A 72 3.53 16.66 -25.69
N ASP A 73 4.46 15.71 -25.85
CA ASP A 73 4.21 14.28 -25.79
C ASP A 73 3.69 13.92 -24.39
N GLU A 74 2.38 14.05 -24.20
CA GLU A 74 1.63 13.43 -23.11
C GLU A 74 1.71 11.90 -23.33
N VAL A 75 2.80 11.29 -22.86
CA VAL A 75 2.99 9.83 -22.92
C VAL A 75 1.84 9.18 -22.16
N ALA A 76 0.94 8.54 -22.91
CA ALA A 76 -0.23 7.88 -22.33
C ALA A 76 0.20 6.93 -21.18
N PRO A 77 -0.53 6.92 -20.05
CA PRO A 77 -0.13 6.15 -18.89
C PRO A 77 -0.09 4.65 -19.19
N SER A 78 0.99 3.99 -18.79
CA SER A 78 1.18 2.55 -18.96
C SER A 78 0.06 1.72 -18.32
N LEU A 79 -0.13 0.48 -18.78
CA LEU A 79 -1.08 -0.45 -18.17
C LEU A 79 -0.79 -0.65 -16.68
N GLY A 80 0.49 -0.76 -16.30
CA GLY A 80 0.90 -0.91 -14.92
C GLY A 80 0.48 0.29 -14.05
N THR A 81 0.62 1.51 -14.56
CA THR A 81 0.17 2.73 -13.88
C THR A 81 -1.34 2.74 -13.69
N LYS A 82 -2.11 2.39 -14.74
CA LYS A 82 -3.57 2.30 -14.68
C LYS A 82 -4.03 1.25 -13.67
N LEU A 83 -3.37 0.08 -13.66
CA LEU A 83 -3.70 -1.02 -12.76
C LEU A 83 -3.36 -0.69 -11.30
N ALA A 84 -2.22 -0.02 -11.05
CA ALA A 84 -1.86 0.48 -9.72
C ALA A 84 -2.92 1.46 -9.19
N HIS A 85 -3.31 2.43 -10.03
CA HIS A 85 -4.32 3.43 -9.67
C HIS A 85 -5.69 2.78 -9.41
N TRP A 86 -6.11 1.84 -10.27
CA TRP A 86 -7.33 1.08 -10.07
C TRP A 86 -7.31 0.31 -8.73
N ALA A 87 -6.22 -0.39 -8.42
CA ALA A 87 -6.11 -1.17 -7.19
C ALA A 87 -6.19 -0.31 -5.93
N ILE A 88 -5.54 0.87 -5.94
CA ILE A 88 -5.60 1.85 -4.84
C ILE A 88 -7.03 2.37 -4.66
N ASN A 89 -7.67 2.81 -5.74
CA ASN A 89 -9.00 3.43 -5.67
C ASN A 89 -10.11 2.45 -5.30
N THR A 90 -9.93 1.18 -5.62
CA THR A 90 -10.90 0.11 -5.27
C THR A 90 -10.56 -0.58 -3.95
N ASN A 91 -9.47 -0.19 -3.28
CA ASN A 91 -8.95 -0.85 -2.09
C ASN A 91 -8.80 -2.38 -2.29
N THR A 92 -8.28 -2.78 -3.46
CA THR A 92 -8.14 -4.19 -3.80
C THR A 92 -7.09 -4.86 -2.91
N PRO A 93 -7.39 -6.00 -2.26
CA PRO A 93 -6.40 -6.74 -1.49
C PRO A 93 -5.16 -7.09 -2.31
N ALA A 94 -3.98 -6.88 -1.74
CA ALA A 94 -2.71 -7.14 -2.43
C ALA A 94 -2.57 -8.60 -2.90
N SER A 95 -3.21 -9.55 -2.20
CA SER A 95 -3.29 -10.96 -2.61
C SER A 95 -4.04 -11.13 -3.93
N HIS A 96 -5.21 -10.52 -4.09
CA HIS A 96 -5.99 -10.55 -5.33
C HIS A 96 -5.26 -9.85 -6.48
N LEU A 97 -4.65 -8.68 -6.21
CA LEU A 97 -3.84 -7.98 -7.21
C LEU A 97 -2.65 -8.83 -7.66
N THR A 98 -1.98 -9.52 -6.74
CA THR A 98 -0.87 -10.44 -7.07
C THR A 98 -1.35 -11.63 -7.91
N GLN A 99 -2.51 -12.20 -7.60
CA GLN A 99 -3.10 -13.28 -8.42
C GLN A 99 -3.42 -12.79 -9.84
N LEU A 100 -4.05 -11.62 -9.96
CA LEU A 100 -4.32 -11.00 -11.25
C LEU A 100 -3.03 -10.71 -12.03
N LEU A 101 -2.02 -10.15 -11.39
CA LEU A 101 -0.72 -9.87 -12.01
C LEU A 101 -0.03 -11.14 -12.51
N LYS A 102 -0.11 -12.25 -11.77
CA LYS A 102 0.40 -13.56 -12.23
C LYS A 102 -0.26 -14.00 -13.53
N LEU A 103 -1.58 -13.83 -13.66
CA LEU A 103 -2.32 -14.17 -14.89
C LEU A 103 -1.93 -13.23 -16.04
N LEU A 104 -1.90 -11.93 -15.79
CA LEU A 104 -1.56 -10.92 -16.80
C LEU A 104 -0.12 -11.04 -17.27
N HIS A 105 0.81 -11.45 -16.40
CA HIS A 105 2.23 -11.62 -16.73
C HIS A 105 2.48 -12.68 -17.80
N LEU A 106 1.51 -13.53 -18.14
CA LEU A 106 1.62 -14.44 -19.30
C LEU A 106 1.67 -13.65 -20.61
N HIS A 107 0.87 -12.58 -20.72
CA HIS A 107 0.71 -11.78 -21.93
C HIS A 107 1.39 -10.40 -21.85
N HIS A 108 1.65 -9.90 -20.64
CA HIS A 108 2.26 -8.60 -20.37
C HIS A 108 3.49 -8.77 -19.47
N LYS A 109 4.63 -9.14 -20.08
CA LYS A 109 5.88 -9.45 -19.38
C LYS A 109 6.52 -8.23 -18.69
N ASP A 110 6.14 -7.03 -19.12
CA ASP A 110 6.53 -5.76 -18.53
C ASP A 110 5.88 -5.50 -17.16
N LEU A 111 4.75 -6.15 -16.86
CA LEU A 111 4.11 -6.04 -15.56
C LEU A 111 4.84 -6.89 -14.51
N PRO A 112 4.99 -6.39 -13.27
CA PRO A 112 5.54 -7.18 -12.18
C PRO A 112 4.59 -8.31 -11.77
N ILE A 113 5.14 -9.39 -11.24
CA ILE A 113 4.37 -10.55 -10.75
C ILE A 113 3.69 -10.26 -9.40
N ASP A 114 4.25 -9.33 -8.62
CA ASP A 114 3.86 -9.08 -7.24
C ASP A 114 3.29 -7.66 -7.07
N ALA A 115 2.16 -7.57 -6.35
CA ALA A 115 1.47 -6.31 -6.07
C ALA A 115 2.38 -5.27 -5.41
N ARG A 116 3.28 -5.67 -4.51
CA ARG A 116 4.19 -4.75 -3.81
C ARG A 116 5.14 -4.06 -4.79
N THR A 117 5.52 -4.76 -5.85
CA THR A 117 6.39 -4.20 -6.89
C THR A 117 5.60 -3.24 -7.79
N LEU A 118 4.37 -3.59 -8.16
CA LEU A 118 3.50 -2.70 -8.92
C LEU A 118 3.21 -1.40 -8.16
N LEU A 119 2.87 -1.52 -6.88
CA LEU A 119 2.52 -0.42 -5.98
C LEU A 119 3.76 0.29 -5.39
N LYS A 120 4.96 -0.15 -5.77
CA LYS A 120 6.24 0.41 -5.30
C LYS A 120 6.32 0.52 -3.76
N THR A 121 5.80 -0.48 -3.06
CA THR A 121 5.81 -0.49 -1.59
C THR A 121 7.24 -0.50 -1.07
N LEU A 122 7.57 0.43 -0.19
CA LEU A 122 8.89 0.53 0.43
C LEU A 122 9.23 -0.79 1.15
N ARG A 123 10.47 -1.25 0.97
CA ARG A 123 11.00 -2.48 1.60
C ARG A 123 11.81 -2.19 2.86
N THR A 124 12.32 -0.98 2.96
CA THR A 124 13.20 -0.52 4.03
C THR A 124 12.82 0.89 4.40
N THR A 125 12.92 1.18 5.69
CA THR A 125 12.61 2.48 6.27
C THR A 125 13.75 2.85 7.19
N GLU A 126 14.09 4.13 7.27
CA GLU A 126 15.13 4.62 8.17
C GLU A 126 14.70 4.46 9.62
N VAL A 127 15.43 3.68 10.40
CA VAL A 127 15.10 3.43 11.82
C VAL A 127 16.23 3.95 12.70
N ALA A 128 15.86 4.53 13.83
CA ALA A 128 16.76 4.93 14.90
C ALA A 128 16.78 3.87 16.01
N GLN A 129 17.94 3.66 16.62
CA GLN A 129 18.02 2.89 17.86
C GLN A 129 17.39 3.71 19.00
N MET A 130 16.44 3.13 19.73
CA MET A 130 15.80 3.76 20.88
C MET A 130 15.69 2.77 22.03
N GLY A 131 16.49 2.97 23.07
CA GLY A 131 16.63 2.01 24.16
C GLY A 131 17.04 0.63 23.63
N SER A 132 16.28 -0.41 24.01
CA SER A 132 16.47 -1.78 23.52
C SER A 132 15.77 -2.08 22.19
N GLY A 133 15.04 -1.11 21.60
CA GLY A 133 14.23 -1.28 20.40
C GLY A 133 14.67 -0.44 19.21
N LEU A 134 13.89 -0.54 18.13
CA LEU A 134 14.03 0.26 16.91
C LEU A 134 12.82 1.17 16.77
N TYR A 135 13.06 2.41 16.36
CA TYR A 135 12.04 3.45 16.24
C TYR A 135 12.04 4.08 14.86
N HIS A 136 10.87 4.34 14.31
CA HIS A 136 10.68 5.16 13.13
C HIS A 136 9.66 6.26 13.42
N TYR A 137 9.98 7.49 13.03
CA TYR A 137 9.09 8.63 13.19
C TYR A 137 8.31 8.90 11.90
N PHE A 138 7.00 8.69 11.94
CA PHE A 138 6.11 8.95 10.81
C PHE A 138 5.66 10.41 10.69
N GLY A 139 5.94 11.25 11.69
CA GLY A 139 5.62 12.67 11.63
C GLY A 139 4.23 13.03 12.14
N VAL A 140 4.05 13.09 13.47
CA VAL A 140 2.78 13.51 14.09
C VAL A 140 2.29 14.87 13.55
N ALA A 141 3.21 15.80 13.29
CA ALA A 141 2.87 17.10 12.69
C ALA A 141 2.19 16.96 11.32
N ALA A 142 2.61 15.99 10.50
CA ALA A 142 1.99 15.75 9.18
C ALA A 142 0.56 15.26 9.32
N GLY A 143 0.28 14.34 10.24
CA GLY A 143 -1.07 13.88 10.55
C GLY A 143 -1.97 15.00 11.07
N LEU A 144 -1.47 15.83 11.99
CA LEU A 144 -2.20 17.00 12.48
C LEU A 144 -2.52 18.02 11.37
N MET A 145 -1.58 18.25 10.44
CA MET A 145 -1.82 19.11 9.28
C MET A 145 -2.84 18.52 8.31
N ALA A 146 -2.87 17.20 8.14
CA ALA A 146 -3.88 16.52 7.32
C ALA A 146 -5.28 16.69 7.93
N GLU A 147 -5.43 16.54 9.26
CA GLU A 147 -6.68 16.80 9.97
C GLU A 147 -7.17 18.25 9.80
N ALA A 148 -6.24 19.21 9.93
CA ALA A 148 -6.56 20.63 9.78
C ALA A 148 -6.95 21.03 8.35
N SER A 149 -6.20 20.54 7.36
CA SER A 149 -6.45 20.85 5.94
C SER A 149 -7.64 20.08 5.36
N GLY A 150 -7.97 18.92 5.92
CA GLY A 150 -9.10 18.08 5.50
C GLY A 150 -10.48 18.61 5.92
N GLY A 151 -10.54 19.75 6.63
CA GLY A 151 -11.80 20.32 7.12
C GLY A 151 -12.49 19.48 8.19
N LEU A 152 -11.74 18.60 8.86
CA LEU A 152 -12.24 17.72 9.91
C LEU A 152 -12.30 18.42 11.27
N LEU A 153 -11.54 19.51 11.43
CA LEU A 153 -11.55 20.33 12.64
C LEU A 153 -12.71 21.33 12.65
N PRO A 154 -13.27 21.65 13.83
CA PRO A 154 -14.26 22.71 13.98
C PRO A 154 -13.69 24.08 13.58
N SER A 155 -14.52 24.92 12.96
CA SER A 155 -14.16 26.30 12.63
C SER A 155 -13.77 27.07 13.90
N GLY A 156 -12.62 27.76 13.87
CA GLY A 156 -12.15 28.56 15.00
C GLY A 156 -11.55 27.74 16.15
N CYS A 157 -11.27 26.45 15.93
CA CYS A 157 -10.54 25.63 16.90
C CYS A 157 -9.11 26.19 17.11
N SER A 158 -8.82 26.66 18.32
CA SER A 158 -7.52 27.22 18.70
C SER A 158 -6.67 26.28 19.55
N THR A 159 -7.25 25.16 20.02
CA THR A 159 -6.60 24.18 20.88
C THR A 159 -7.00 22.78 20.44
N LEU A 160 -6.02 21.89 20.31
CA LEU A 160 -6.23 20.48 19.98
C LEU A 160 -5.87 19.61 21.18
N SER A 161 -6.81 18.75 21.55
CA SER A 161 -6.60 17.72 22.56
C SER A 161 -6.26 16.41 21.86
N VAL A 162 -5.11 15.84 22.21
CA VAL A 162 -4.62 14.61 21.60
C VAL A 162 -4.66 13.47 22.61
N SER A 163 -5.21 12.33 22.20
CA SER A 163 -5.02 11.06 22.89
C SER A 163 -3.93 10.25 22.18
N ILE A 164 -2.98 9.72 22.94
CA ILE A 164 -1.89 8.88 22.42
C ILE A 164 -2.04 7.48 22.99
N ASN A 165 -2.04 6.47 22.12
CA ASN A 165 -2.03 5.06 22.48
C ASN A 165 -0.77 4.39 21.94
N VAL A 166 -0.19 3.47 22.71
CA VAL A 166 1.03 2.75 22.36
C VAL A 166 0.84 1.28 22.74
N ASP A 167 0.52 0.45 21.75
CA ASP A 167 0.13 -0.95 21.96
C ASP A 167 1.13 -1.92 21.33
N GLY A 168 1.45 -3.03 21.99
CA GLY A 168 2.38 -4.02 21.45
C GLY A 168 1.67 -5.09 20.62
N HIS A 169 2.11 -5.30 19.37
CA HIS A 169 1.62 -6.38 18.52
C HIS A 169 2.75 -7.32 18.08
N PRO A 170 2.65 -8.64 18.28
CA PRO A 170 3.65 -9.59 17.79
C PRO A 170 3.84 -9.47 16.27
N ILE A 171 5.09 -9.33 15.81
CA ILE A 171 5.38 -9.19 14.37
C ILE A 171 5.22 -10.53 13.63
N SER A 172 5.53 -11.63 14.32
CA SER A 172 5.44 -12.98 13.77
C SER A 172 5.31 -13.99 14.89
N ARG A 173 4.62 -15.12 14.65
CA ARG A 173 4.45 -16.20 15.64
C ARG A 173 5.77 -16.83 16.09
N SER A 174 6.80 -16.80 15.25
CA SER A 174 8.12 -17.42 15.51
C SER A 174 9.12 -16.51 16.21
N SER A 175 8.75 -15.25 16.51
CA SER A 175 9.66 -14.27 17.10
C SER A 175 9.02 -13.62 18.32
N ARG A 176 9.84 -13.30 19.32
CA ARG A 176 9.43 -12.51 20.49
C ARG A 176 9.41 -10.99 20.22
N LYS A 177 9.67 -10.57 18.98
CA LYS A 177 9.64 -9.15 18.59
C LYS A 177 8.20 -8.64 18.53
N GLN A 178 8.00 -7.43 19.03
CA GLN A 178 6.74 -6.72 19.01
C GLN A 178 6.88 -5.40 18.24
N PHE A 179 5.84 -5.03 17.51
CA PHE A 179 5.67 -3.73 16.89
C PHE A 179 4.76 -2.87 17.75
N TRP A 180 5.19 -1.64 18.01
CA TRP A 180 4.49 -0.72 18.89
C TRP A 180 4.09 0.54 18.11
N PRO A 181 2.93 0.56 17.42
CA PRO A 181 2.45 1.78 16.79
C PRO A 181 2.15 2.84 17.87
N VAL A 182 2.60 4.06 17.62
CA VAL A 182 2.19 5.24 18.39
C VAL A 182 1.01 5.85 17.65
N LEU A 183 -0.19 5.58 18.15
CA LEU A 183 -1.43 6.07 17.56
C LEU A 183 -1.84 7.39 18.20
N VAL A 184 -2.24 8.34 17.37
CA VAL A 184 -2.59 9.70 17.73
C VAL A 184 -4.03 9.95 17.29
N LEU A 185 -4.88 10.34 18.23
CA LEU A 185 -6.28 10.71 17.98
C LEU A 185 -6.49 12.17 18.37
N VAL A 186 -7.00 12.98 17.44
CA VAL A 186 -7.42 14.35 17.71
C VAL A 186 -8.88 14.33 18.14
N LYS A 187 -9.15 14.72 19.40
CA LYS A 187 -10.50 14.62 19.99
C LYS A 187 -11.52 15.51 19.29
N GLU A 188 -11.06 16.65 18.79
CA GLU A 188 -11.90 17.63 18.12
C GLU A 188 -12.18 17.26 16.65
N SER A 189 -11.45 16.30 16.07
CA SER A 189 -11.68 15.88 14.69
C SER A 189 -13.02 15.15 14.56
N ARG A 190 -13.81 15.54 13.57
CA ARG A 190 -15.09 14.89 13.24
C ARG A 190 -14.91 13.43 12.80
N GLY A 191 -13.75 13.09 12.22
CA GLY A 191 -13.47 11.74 11.74
C GLY A 191 -13.20 10.75 12.88
N GLN A 192 -12.69 11.24 14.02
CA GLN A 192 -12.28 10.42 15.16
C GLN A 192 -11.43 9.19 14.78
N ASN A 193 -10.63 9.30 13.72
CA ASN A 193 -9.77 8.22 13.24
C ASN A 193 -8.35 8.44 13.78
N PRO A 194 -7.78 7.47 14.53
CA PRO A 194 -6.39 7.56 14.95
C PRO A 194 -5.45 7.40 13.75
N PHE A 195 -4.31 8.10 13.79
CA PHE A 195 -3.23 8.00 12.81
C PHE A 195 -1.89 7.67 13.48
N VAL A 196 -0.89 7.25 12.71
CA VAL A 196 0.49 6.98 13.17
C VAL A 196 1.40 8.16 12.79
#